data_AF-A0A951D4J2-F1
#
_entry.id   AF-A0A951D4J2-F1
#
_cell.length_a   1.000
_cell.length_b   1.000
_cell.length_c   1.000
_cell.angle_alpha   90.00
_cell.angle_beta   90.00
_cell.angle_gamma   90.00
#
_symmetry.space_group_name_H-M   'P 1'
#
loop_
_entity.id
_entity.type
_entity.pdbx_description
1 polymer ?
#
loop_
_entity_poly.entity_id
_entity_poly.type
_entity_poly.pdbx_seq_one_letter_code
_entity_poly.pdbx_strand_id
1 'polypeptide(L)'
;MPKQERMMRIEQRSPLAAMQQLESRSDEELEAETRYKAAAQAILGARAAERYDAKAARAHFQRALAAARPQERLQLRRMADASLALAERRPDDLKKATERLGVEAPTSRQLRGLWLMGLLMPPASAGVLARIRGILLIIVLIVAVLAIGFGIVSLVALATGGLSLDLRIFYGLALVAVAVGVLAFFGRRRQKRVQAQRSEQIAARSR
;
A
#
# COMPACT_ATOMS: atom_id res chain seq x y z
N MET A 1 3.96 -9.14 -49.38
CA MET A 1 4.63 -9.59 -48.14
C MET A 1 3.66 -9.58 -46.94
N PRO A 2 2.77 -10.59 -46.75
CA PRO A 2 1.74 -10.54 -45.70
C PRO A 2 1.93 -11.53 -44.53
N LYS A 3 2.94 -12.41 -44.57
CA LYS A 3 3.18 -13.41 -43.52
C LYS A 3 3.90 -12.82 -42.28
N GLN A 4 4.80 -11.86 -42.48
CA GLN A 4 5.57 -11.24 -41.40
C GLN A 4 4.71 -10.35 -40.49
N GLU A 5 3.74 -9.62 -41.05
CA GLU A 5 2.82 -8.78 -40.27
C GLU A 5 1.91 -9.61 -39.35
N ARG A 6 1.45 -10.79 -39.80
CA ARG A 6 0.69 -11.71 -38.93
C ARG A 6 1.54 -12.29 -37.81
N MET A 7 2.80 -12.64 -38.08
CA MET A 7 3.71 -13.15 -37.05
C MET A 7 4.03 -12.08 -36.00
N MET A 8 4.28 -10.83 -36.41
CA MET A 8 4.50 -9.72 -35.46
C MET A 8 3.27 -9.41 -34.60
N ARG A 9 2.05 -9.47 -35.16
CA ARG A 9 0.82 -9.25 -34.40
C ARG A 9 0.50 -10.38 -33.40
N ILE A 10 0.88 -11.62 -33.72
CA ILE A 10 0.69 -12.77 -32.82
C ILE A 10 1.69 -12.73 -31.66
N GLU A 11 2.92 -12.30 -31.92
CA GLU A 11 3.96 -12.20 -30.89
C GLU A 11 3.68 -11.08 -29.87
N GLN A 12 3.09 -9.96 -30.32
CA GLN A 12 2.68 -8.84 -29.44
C GLN A 12 1.40 -9.11 -28.62
N ARG A 13 0.55 -10.07 -29.02
CA ARG A 13 -0.61 -10.52 -28.23
C ARG A 13 -0.23 -11.47 -27.09
N SER A 14 0.97 -12.04 -27.13
CA SER A 14 1.47 -13.07 -26.20
C SER A 14 1.75 -12.59 -24.77
N PRO A 15 2.38 -11.43 -24.49
CA PRO A 15 2.89 -11.13 -23.15
C PRO A 15 1.79 -10.81 -22.13
N LEU A 16 0.78 -10.03 -22.52
CA LEU A 16 -0.38 -9.75 -21.67
C LEU A 16 -1.25 -10.99 -21.45
N ALA A 17 -1.40 -11.83 -22.47
CA ALA A 17 -2.13 -13.09 -22.34
C ALA A 17 -1.39 -14.09 -21.43
N ALA A 18 -0.06 -14.15 -21.52
CA ALA A 18 0.76 -14.95 -20.61
C ALA A 18 0.69 -14.45 -19.16
N MET A 19 0.64 -13.13 -18.95
CA MET A 19 0.42 -12.57 -17.61
C MET A 19 -0.93 -12.96 -17.03
N GLN A 20 -2.02 -12.87 -17.80
CA GLN A 20 -3.36 -13.27 -17.34
C GLN A 20 -3.44 -14.76 -16.98
N GLN A 21 -2.74 -15.62 -17.73
CA GLN A 21 -2.69 -17.06 -17.44
C GLN A 21 -1.88 -17.41 -16.18
N LEU A 22 -0.93 -16.55 -15.82
CA LEU A 22 -0.04 -16.74 -14.68
C LEU A 22 -0.52 -16.00 -13.41
N GLU A 23 -1.48 -15.08 -13.53
CA GLU A 23 -1.97 -14.25 -12.43
C GLU A 23 -2.60 -15.06 -11.28
N SER A 24 -3.21 -16.21 -11.60
CA SER A 24 -3.82 -17.12 -10.62
C SER A 24 -2.82 -18.08 -9.95
N ARG A 25 -1.57 -18.16 -10.43
CA ARG A 25 -0.56 -19.09 -9.90
C ARG A 25 0.05 -18.60 -8.59
N SER A 26 0.53 -19.54 -7.76
CA SER A 26 1.16 -19.21 -6.48
C SER A 26 2.52 -18.53 -6.66
N ASP A 27 3.01 -17.83 -5.63
CA ASP A 27 4.33 -17.19 -5.69
C ASP A 27 5.45 -18.22 -5.99
N GLU A 28 5.36 -19.42 -5.43
CA GLU A 28 6.32 -20.52 -5.63
C GLU A 28 6.31 -21.06 -7.07
N GLU A 29 5.12 -21.25 -7.64
CA GLU A 29 4.96 -21.67 -9.04
C GLU A 29 5.49 -20.62 -10.02
N LEU A 30 5.36 -19.33 -9.69
CA LEU A 30 5.89 -18.23 -10.50
C LEU A 30 7.42 -18.14 -10.43
N GLU A 31 8.04 -18.53 -9.31
CA GLU A 31 9.49 -18.59 -9.19
C GLU A 31 10.09 -19.76 -9.98
N ALA A 32 9.39 -20.90 -10.03
CA ALA A 32 9.77 -22.07 -10.82
C ALA A 32 9.52 -21.90 -12.34
N GLU A 33 8.73 -20.90 -12.74
CA GLU A 33 8.36 -20.67 -14.14
C GLU A 33 9.57 -20.22 -14.99
N THR A 34 9.93 -21.05 -15.96
CA THR A 34 11.08 -20.80 -16.86
C THR A 34 10.67 -20.25 -18.21
N ARG A 35 9.48 -20.62 -18.72
CA ARG A 35 9.05 -20.32 -20.09
C ARG A 35 8.62 -18.86 -20.25
N TYR A 36 7.90 -18.34 -19.27
CA TYR A 36 7.43 -16.95 -19.24
C TYR A 36 8.08 -16.17 -18.09
N LYS A 37 9.39 -16.37 -17.89
CA LYS A 37 10.15 -15.81 -16.77
C LYS A 37 10.01 -14.30 -16.61
N ALA A 38 9.95 -13.54 -17.71
CA ALA A 38 9.77 -12.09 -17.67
C ALA A 38 8.38 -11.70 -17.11
N ALA A 39 7.33 -12.40 -17.51
CA ALA A 39 5.97 -12.18 -17.02
C ALA A 39 5.81 -12.62 -15.57
N ALA A 40 6.34 -13.79 -15.21
CA ALA A 40 6.28 -14.33 -13.85
C ALA A 40 7.00 -13.40 -12.84
N GLN A 41 8.20 -12.94 -13.17
CA GLN A 41 8.93 -11.99 -12.33
C GLN A 41 8.22 -10.63 -12.23
N ALA A 42 7.52 -10.20 -13.28
CA ALA A 42 6.77 -8.95 -13.23
C ALA A 42 5.51 -9.06 -12.34
N ILE A 43 4.86 -10.22 -12.29
CA ILE A 43 3.75 -10.51 -11.35
C ILE A 43 4.26 -10.54 -9.91
N LEU A 44 5.37 -11.22 -9.64
CA LEU A 44 6.01 -11.21 -8.31
C LEU A 44 6.40 -9.79 -7.88
N GLY A 45 6.92 -8.99 -8.81
CA GLY A 45 7.21 -7.58 -8.59
C GLY A 45 5.97 -6.74 -8.25
N ALA A 46 4.85 -6.98 -8.93
CA ALA A 46 3.57 -6.34 -8.65
C ALA A 46 3.01 -6.75 -7.28
N ARG A 47 3.04 -8.04 -6.93
CA ARG A 47 2.61 -8.55 -5.61
C ARG A 47 3.48 -8.03 -4.47
N ALA A 48 4.79 -7.87 -4.70
CA ALA A 48 5.69 -7.23 -3.74
C ALA A 48 5.35 -5.73 -3.57
N ALA A 49 4.99 -5.05 -4.65
CA ALA A 49 4.57 -3.65 -4.61
C ALA A 49 3.26 -3.43 -3.84
N GLU A 50 2.28 -4.33 -3.99
CA GLU A 50 1.04 -4.31 -3.20
C GLU A 50 1.29 -4.50 -1.70
N ARG A 51 2.33 -5.26 -1.34
CA ARG A 51 2.83 -5.41 0.04
C ARG A 51 3.67 -4.23 0.53
N TYR A 52 3.84 -3.18 -0.28
CA TYR A 52 4.71 -2.03 -0.02
C TYR A 52 6.20 -2.38 0.18
N ASP A 53 6.66 -3.50 -0.39
CA ASP A 53 8.08 -3.86 -0.40
C ASP A 53 8.75 -3.34 -1.68
N ALA A 54 9.22 -2.10 -1.62
CA ALA A 54 9.92 -1.46 -2.73
C ALA A 54 11.23 -2.17 -3.11
N LYS A 55 11.92 -2.83 -2.16
CA LYS A 55 13.20 -3.48 -2.43
C LYS A 55 13.00 -4.77 -3.22
N ALA A 56 12.07 -5.62 -2.75
CA ALA A 56 11.71 -6.85 -3.46
C ALA A 56 11.10 -6.53 -4.83
N ALA A 57 10.19 -5.56 -4.91
CA ALA A 57 9.57 -5.15 -6.18
C ALA A 57 10.62 -4.72 -7.21
N ARG A 58 11.59 -3.87 -6.84
CA ARG A 58 12.69 -3.46 -7.74
C ARG A 58 13.50 -4.66 -8.23
N ALA A 59 13.87 -5.58 -7.33
CA ALA A 59 14.66 -6.75 -7.70
C ALA A 59 13.92 -7.65 -8.70
N HIS A 60 12.63 -7.91 -8.48
CA HIS A 60 11.81 -8.70 -9.40
C HIS A 60 11.61 -8.00 -10.75
N PHE A 61 11.34 -6.69 -10.78
CA PHE A 61 11.23 -5.94 -12.05
C PHE A 61 12.55 -5.83 -12.81
N GLN A 62 13.70 -5.75 -12.13
CA GLN A 62 15.01 -5.81 -12.78
C GLN A 62 15.24 -7.17 -13.45
N ARG A 63 14.92 -8.27 -12.77
CA ARG A 63 14.98 -9.63 -13.34
C ARG A 63 14.00 -9.81 -14.50
N ALA A 64 12.79 -9.25 -14.38
CA ALA A 64 11.80 -9.25 -15.45
C ALA A 64 12.33 -8.52 -16.70
N LEU A 65 12.89 -7.32 -16.54
CA LEU A 65 13.45 -6.54 -17.66
C LEU A 65 14.68 -7.19 -18.30
N ALA A 66 15.50 -7.88 -17.50
CA ALA A 66 16.64 -8.64 -18.01
C ALA A 66 16.20 -9.83 -18.88
N ALA A 67 15.13 -10.52 -18.47
CA ALA A 67 14.56 -11.65 -19.21
C ALA A 67 13.61 -11.21 -20.36
N ALA A 68 13.22 -9.94 -20.43
CA ALA A 68 12.23 -9.44 -21.36
C ALA A 68 12.77 -9.17 -22.77
N ARG A 69 11.91 -9.40 -23.75
CA ARG A 69 12.15 -9.08 -25.16
C ARG A 69 12.14 -7.56 -25.39
N PRO A 70 12.89 -7.02 -26.38
CA PRO A 70 12.99 -5.57 -26.61
C PRO A 70 11.63 -4.85 -26.76
N GLN A 71 10.65 -5.52 -27.37
CA GLN A 71 9.30 -4.99 -27.58
C GLN A 71 8.51 -4.86 -26.26
N GLU A 72 8.73 -5.77 -25.31
CA GLU A 72 8.02 -5.86 -24.03
C GLU A 72 8.65 -4.96 -22.95
N ARG A 73 9.95 -4.64 -23.11
CA ARG A 73 10.69 -3.82 -22.14
C ARG A 73 10.03 -2.47 -21.87
N LEU A 74 9.43 -1.84 -22.88
CA LEU A 74 8.77 -0.55 -22.69
C LEU A 74 7.53 -0.67 -21.79
N GLN A 75 6.69 -1.69 -22.03
CA GLN A 75 5.50 -1.93 -21.22
C GLN A 75 5.88 -2.35 -19.80
N LEU A 76 6.87 -3.24 -19.64
CA LEU A 76 7.38 -3.66 -18.34
C LEU A 76 8.02 -2.51 -17.56
N ARG A 77 8.72 -1.57 -18.22
CA ARG A 77 9.23 -0.35 -17.57
C ARG A 77 8.09 0.52 -17.05
N ARG A 78 7.07 0.78 -17.88
CA ARG A 78 5.90 1.58 -17.45
C ARG A 78 5.17 0.93 -16.28
N MET A 79 5.01 -0.39 -16.33
CA MET A 79 4.37 -1.17 -15.26
C MET A 79 5.23 -1.18 -13.98
N ALA A 80 6.55 -1.30 -14.13
CA ALA A 80 7.49 -1.19 -13.01
C ALA A 80 7.44 0.21 -12.38
N ASP A 81 7.40 1.28 -13.18
CA ASP A 81 7.32 2.65 -12.67
C ASP A 81 6.06 2.86 -11.81
N ALA A 82 4.90 2.38 -12.28
CA ALA A 82 3.65 2.45 -11.52
C ALA A 82 3.70 1.60 -10.25
N SER A 83 4.20 0.37 -10.34
CA SER A 83 4.30 -0.55 -9.20
C SER A 83 5.29 -0.03 -8.14
N LEU A 84 6.41 0.55 -8.56
CA LEU A 84 7.40 1.13 -7.66
C LEU A 84 6.89 2.41 -7.00
N ALA A 85 6.17 3.26 -7.74
CA ALA A 85 5.55 4.44 -7.15
C ALA A 85 4.52 4.06 -6.07
N LEU A 86 3.75 2.98 -6.27
CA LEU A 86 2.85 2.44 -5.26
C LEU A 86 3.64 1.91 -4.04
N ALA A 87 4.65 1.07 -4.26
CA ALA A 87 5.45 0.47 -3.21
C ALA A 87 6.16 1.51 -2.33
N GLU A 88 6.64 2.58 -2.96
CA GLU A 88 7.32 3.70 -2.29
C GLU A 88 6.35 4.76 -1.75
N ARG A 89 5.05 4.55 -1.87
CA ARG A 89 4.01 5.45 -1.35
C ARG A 89 4.13 6.86 -1.94
N ARG A 90 4.43 6.97 -3.23
CA ARG A 90 4.60 8.23 -3.98
C ARG A 90 3.37 8.53 -4.83
N PRO A 91 2.40 9.33 -4.33
CA PRO A 91 1.12 9.54 -5.00
C PRO A 91 1.24 10.27 -6.34
N ASP A 92 2.11 11.27 -6.44
CA ASP A 92 2.27 12.06 -7.67
C ASP A 92 2.92 11.24 -8.79
N ASP A 93 3.93 10.44 -8.45
CA ASP A 93 4.60 9.54 -9.39
C ASP A 93 3.66 8.41 -9.83
N LEU A 94 2.83 7.90 -8.92
CA LEU A 94 1.86 6.86 -9.21
C LEU A 94 0.83 7.36 -10.24
N LYS A 95 0.27 8.56 -10.01
CA LYS A 95 -0.70 9.18 -10.93
C LYS A 95 -0.12 9.32 -12.33
N LYS A 96 1.08 9.89 -12.45
CA LYS A 96 1.79 10.07 -13.74
C LYS A 96 2.09 8.73 -14.42
N ALA A 97 2.47 7.71 -13.65
CA ALA A 97 2.77 6.39 -14.19
C ALA A 97 1.51 5.66 -14.68
N THR A 98 0.39 5.75 -13.94
CA THR A 98 -0.90 5.19 -14.36
C THR A 98 -1.47 5.87 -15.61
N GLU A 99 -1.32 7.19 -15.73
CA GLU A 99 -1.70 7.94 -16.93
C GLU A 99 -0.88 7.51 -18.16
N ARG A 100 0.44 7.27 -17.99
CA ARG A 100 1.32 6.74 -19.05
C ARG A 100 1.02 5.29 -19.45
N LEU A 101 0.43 4.51 -18.54
CA LEU A 101 -0.04 3.16 -18.80
C LEU A 101 -1.41 3.12 -19.50
N GLY A 102 -2.13 4.25 -19.52
CA GLY A 102 -3.50 4.31 -20.08
C GLY A 102 -4.53 3.60 -19.21
N VAL A 103 -4.22 3.35 -17.93
CA VAL A 103 -5.15 2.75 -16.95
C VAL A 103 -5.87 3.88 -16.22
N GLU A 104 -7.11 3.64 -15.78
CA GLU A 104 -7.89 4.60 -15.02
C GLU A 104 -7.09 5.14 -13.81
N ALA A 105 -6.99 6.46 -13.71
CA ALA A 105 -6.15 7.10 -12.71
C ALA A 105 -6.69 6.80 -11.30
N PRO A 106 -5.82 6.57 -10.29
CA PRO A 106 -6.25 6.32 -8.92
C PRO A 106 -7.12 7.47 -8.39
N THR A 107 -8.16 7.13 -7.63
CA THR A 107 -9.09 8.13 -7.09
C THR A 107 -8.35 9.11 -6.16
N SER A 108 -8.76 10.38 -6.12
CA SER A 108 -8.19 11.41 -5.23
C SER A 108 -8.18 11.02 -3.74
N ARG A 109 -9.11 10.15 -3.31
CA ARG A 109 -9.12 9.57 -1.95
C ARG A 109 -8.00 8.52 -1.75
N GLN A 110 -7.72 7.70 -2.76
CA GLN A 110 -6.64 6.70 -2.73
C GLN A 110 -5.27 7.39 -2.73
N LEU A 111 -5.09 8.42 -3.55
CA LEU A 111 -3.85 9.22 -3.57
C LEU A 111 -3.62 9.95 -2.24
N ARG A 112 -4.67 10.52 -1.63
CA ARG A 112 -4.58 11.11 -0.29
C ARG A 112 -4.24 10.07 0.79
N GLY A 113 -4.79 8.86 0.69
CA GLY A 113 -4.44 7.76 1.57
C GLY A 113 -2.97 7.36 1.45
N LEU A 114 -2.47 7.27 0.21
CA LEU A 114 -1.06 6.95 -0.05
C LEU A 114 -0.12 8.05 0.45
N TRP A 115 -0.51 9.31 0.27
CA TRP A 115 0.21 10.47 0.82
C TRP A 115 0.29 10.41 2.35
N LEU A 116 -0.84 10.17 3.01
CA LEU A 116 -0.93 10.08 4.47
C LEU A 116 -0.08 8.91 4.99
N MET A 117 -0.09 7.78 4.28
CA MET A 117 0.73 6.63 4.63
C MET A 117 2.21 6.89 4.41
N GLY A 118 2.60 7.58 3.33
CA GLY A 118 3.99 8.00 3.10
C GLY A 118 4.49 9.02 4.12
N LEU A 119 3.59 9.86 4.66
CA LEU A 119 3.90 10.85 5.70
C LEU A 119 4.10 10.22 7.09
N LEU A 120 3.20 9.31 7.49
CA LEU A 120 3.24 8.65 8.81
C LEU A 120 4.20 7.46 8.84
N MET A 121 4.24 6.71 7.75
CA MET A 121 5.08 5.53 7.57
C MET A 121 5.90 5.70 6.29
N PRO A 122 6.99 6.47 6.32
CA PRO A 122 7.85 6.60 5.15
C PRO A 122 8.44 5.23 4.76
N PRO A 123 8.60 4.95 3.46
CA PRO A 123 9.16 3.68 3.00
C PRO A 123 10.61 3.52 3.48
N ALA A 124 11.10 2.27 3.51
CA ALA A 124 12.50 1.99 3.84
C ALA A 124 13.49 2.61 2.83
N SER A 125 13.06 3.03 1.66
CA SER A 125 13.89 3.79 0.72
C SER A 125 13.95 5.30 1.00
N ALA A 126 13.11 5.83 1.90
CA ALA A 126 13.10 7.25 2.24
C ALA A 126 14.32 7.61 3.10
N GLY A 127 14.88 8.80 2.86
CA GLY A 127 16.04 9.32 3.58
C GLY A 127 15.80 9.41 5.10
N VAL A 128 16.88 9.40 5.87
CA VAL A 128 16.87 9.38 7.34
C VAL A 128 15.98 10.48 7.93
N LEU A 129 15.99 11.68 7.34
CA LEU A 129 15.17 12.82 7.76
C LEU A 129 13.66 12.56 7.64
N ALA A 130 13.21 11.89 6.58
CA ALA A 130 11.80 11.57 6.41
C ALA A 130 11.32 10.56 7.47
N ARG A 131 12.18 9.58 7.81
CA ARG A 131 11.91 8.62 8.89
C ARG A 131 11.85 9.29 10.26
N ILE A 132 12.80 10.18 10.56
CA ILE A 132 12.79 10.96 11.81
C ILE A 132 11.52 11.81 11.88
N ARG A 133 11.11 12.46 10.79
CA ARG A 133 9.86 13.23 10.73
C ARG A 133 8.63 12.38 11.01
N GLY A 134 8.55 11.18 10.42
CA GLY A 134 7.45 10.24 10.68
C GLY A 134 7.37 9.83 12.15
N ILE A 135 8.51 9.47 12.75
CA ILE A 135 8.61 9.11 14.17
C ILE A 135 8.24 10.31 15.06
N LEU A 136 8.77 11.51 14.79
CA LEU A 136 8.43 12.72 15.53
C LEU A 136 6.94 13.05 15.44
N LEU A 137 6.32 12.89 14.27
CA LEU A 137 4.88 13.09 14.12
C LEU A 137 4.08 12.11 14.97
N ILE A 138 4.49 10.84 15.05
CA ILE A 138 3.85 9.84 15.91
C ILE A 138 4.02 10.21 17.38
N ILE A 139 5.21 10.64 17.81
CA ILE A 139 5.47 11.05 19.19
C ILE A 139 4.62 12.28 19.54
N VAL A 140 4.61 13.31 18.69
CA VAL A 140 3.79 14.52 18.87
C VAL A 140 2.31 14.16 18.96
N LEU A 141 1.83 13.23 18.13
CA LEU A 141 0.46 12.75 18.18
C LEU A 141 0.14 12.09 19.53
N ILE A 142 1.04 11.24 20.04
CA ILE A 142 0.87 10.58 21.36
C ILE A 142 0.81 11.65 22.46
N VAL A 143 1.74 12.60 22.46
CA VAL A 143 1.78 13.69 23.44
C VAL A 143 0.50 14.54 23.36
N ALA A 144 0.01 14.84 22.16
CA ALA A 144 -1.23 15.60 21.97
C ALA A 144 -2.44 14.84 22.53
N VAL A 145 -2.55 13.53 22.31
CA VAL A 145 -3.65 12.71 22.87
C VAL A 145 -3.60 12.69 24.40
N LEU A 146 -2.41 12.53 24.99
CA LEU A 146 -2.23 12.57 26.44
C LEU A 146 -2.56 13.96 27.00
N ALA A 147 -2.13 15.03 26.32
CA ALA A 147 -2.43 16.41 26.72
C ALA A 147 -3.93 16.71 26.65
N ILE A 148 -4.64 16.20 25.63
CA ILE A 148 -6.10 16.32 25.54
C ILE A 148 -6.77 15.55 26.69
N GLY A 149 -6.36 14.31 26.96
CA GLY A 149 -6.90 13.52 28.07
C GLY A 149 -6.70 14.21 29.43
N PHE A 150 -5.48 14.69 29.68
CA PHE A 150 -5.15 15.46 30.88
C PHE A 150 -5.91 16.80 30.94
N GLY A 151 -6.06 17.49 29.82
CA GLY A 151 -6.79 18.76 29.70
C GLY A 151 -8.27 18.59 30.04
N ILE A 152 -8.92 17.56 29.50
CA ILE A 152 -10.32 17.23 29.81
C ILE A 152 -10.48 16.97 31.31
N VAL A 153 -9.63 16.13 31.89
CA VAL A 153 -9.68 15.81 33.32
C VAL A 153 -9.42 17.05 34.18
N SER A 154 -8.49 17.91 33.76
CA SER A 154 -8.18 19.16 34.47
C SER A 154 -9.34 20.15 34.43
N LEU A 155 -10.06 20.25 33.31
CA LEU A 155 -11.27 21.08 33.19
C LEU A 155 -12.40 20.57 34.11
N VAL A 156 -12.60 19.26 34.17
CA VAL A 156 -13.58 18.65 35.10
C VAL A 156 -13.16 18.86 36.56
N ALA A 157 -11.86 18.71 36.85
CA ALA A 157 -11.30 18.94 38.18
C ALA A 157 -11.54 20.38 38.67
N LEU A 158 -11.35 21.36 37.79
CA LEU A 158 -11.60 22.78 38.09
C LEU A 158 -13.07 23.03 38.43
N ALA A 159 -13.99 22.43 37.68
CA ALA A 159 -15.43 22.58 37.91
C ALA A 159 -15.93 21.90 39.19
N THR A 160 -15.21 20.89 39.72
CA THR A 160 -15.64 20.03 40.82
C THR A 160 -14.97 20.33 42.17
N GLY A 161 -14.21 21.43 42.27
CA GLY A 161 -13.57 21.86 43.52
C GLY A 161 -12.08 21.48 43.66
N GLY A 162 -11.47 20.98 42.57
CA GLY A 162 -10.04 20.72 42.48
C GLY A 162 -9.66 19.26 42.78
N LEU A 163 -8.93 18.64 41.86
CA LEU A 163 -8.25 17.35 42.09
C LEU A 163 -6.75 17.59 42.32
N SER A 164 -6.10 16.73 43.11
CA SER A 164 -4.64 16.70 43.20
C SER A 164 -4.00 16.34 41.86
N LEU A 165 -2.74 16.74 41.65
CA LEU A 165 -2.02 16.48 40.40
C LEU A 165 -1.98 14.98 40.08
N ASP A 166 -1.71 14.15 41.09
CA ASP A 166 -1.60 12.69 40.95
C ASP A 166 -2.89 12.07 40.43
N LEU A 167 -4.04 12.49 40.98
CA LEU A 167 -5.35 12.02 40.54
C LEU A 167 -5.66 12.49 39.11
N ARG A 168 -5.29 13.72 38.73
CA ARG A 168 -5.50 14.23 37.36
C ARG A 168 -4.71 13.42 36.34
N ILE A 169 -3.46 13.08 36.66
CA ILE A 169 -2.60 12.25 35.78
C ILE A 169 -3.21 10.85 35.66
N PHE A 170 -3.58 10.23 36.77
CA PHE A 170 -4.17 8.88 36.78
C PHE A 170 -5.47 8.82 35.95
N TYR A 171 -6.42 9.72 36.21
CA TYR A 171 -7.69 9.75 35.46
C TYR A 171 -7.50 10.16 34.00
N GLY A 172 -6.52 11.03 33.70
CA GLY A 172 -6.18 11.37 32.31
C GLY A 172 -5.69 10.16 31.52
N LEU A 173 -4.81 9.37 32.12
CA LEU A 173 -4.28 8.15 31.52
C LEU A 173 -5.36 7.05 31.40
N ALA A 174 -6.20 6.90 32.43
CA ALA A 174 -7.35 6.01 32.40
C ALA A 174 -8.36 6.40 31.31
N LEU A 175 -8.66 7.69 31.14
CA LEU A 175 -9.56 8.19 30.10
C LEU A 175 -9.01 7.92 28.70
N VAL A 176 -7.70 8.13 28.48
CA VAL A 176 -7.06 7.78 27.20
C VAL A 176 -7.13 6.27 26.96
N ALA A 177 -6.85 5.43 27.97
CA ALA A 177 -6.94 3.98 27.84
C ALA A 177 -8.36 3.51 27.50
N VAL A 178 -9.38 4.08 28.15
CA VAL A 178 -10.79 3.79 27.83
C VAL A 178 -11.14 4.24 26.41
N ALA A 179 -10.74 5.45 26.01
CA ALA A 179 -11.00 5.96 24.67
C ALA A 179 -10.36 5.07 23.59
N VAL A 180 -9.11 4.66 23.77
CA VAL A 180 -8.41 3.72 22.89
C VAL A 180 -9.09 2.35 22.87
N GLY A 181 -9.52 1.84 24.04
CA GLY A 181 -10.26 0.58 24.15
C GLY A 181 -11.57 0.59 23.37
N VAL A 182 -12.35 1.67 23.49
CA VAL A 182 -13.61 1.87 22.74
C VAL A 182 -13.33 1.95 21.24
N LEU A 183 -12.33 2.74 20.82
CA LEU A 183 -11.95 2.87 19.41
C LEU A 183 -11.49 1.53 18.81
N ALA A 184 -10.71 0.75 19.56
CA ALA A 184 -10.27 -0.57 19.14
C ALA A 184 -11.44 -1.56 19.01
N PHE A 185 -12.39 -1.54 19.96
CA PHE A 185 -13.57 -2.40 19.93
C PHE A 185 -14.47 -2.09 18.71
N PHE A 186 -14.80 -0.81 18.50
CA PHE A 186 -15.59 -0.38 17.35
C PHE A 186 -14.85 -0.57 16.02
N GLY A 187 -13.54 -0.31 16.01
CA GLY A 187 -12.66 -0.54 14.85
C GLY A 187 -12.67 -2.00 14.41
N ARG A 188 -12.49 -2.94 15.34
CA ARG A 188 -12.55 -4.39 15.05
C ARG A 188 -13.93 -4.80 14.52
N ARG A 189 -15.02 -4.25 15.07
CA ARG A 189 -16.38 -4.54 14.59
C ARG A 189 -16.59 -4.05 13.15
N ARG A 190 -16.06 -2.88 12.79
CA ARG A 190 -16.15 -2.33 11.43
C ARG A 190 -15.27 -3.09 10.45
N GLN A 191 -14.08 -3.49 10.84
CA GLN A 191 -13.17 -4.29 10.02
C GLN A 191 -13.78 -5.67 9.67
N LYS A 192 -14.41 -6.35 10.65
CA LYS A 192 -15.11 -7.62 10.41
C LYS A 192 -16.23 -7.50 9.37
N ARG A 193 -17.01 -6.41 9.41
CA ARG A 193 -18.08 -6.15 8.43
C ARG A 193 -17.54 -5.95 7.01
N VAL A 194 -16.45 -5.21 6.86
CA VAL A 194 -15.82 -4.98 5.55
C VAL A 194 -15.17 -6.26 5.01
N GLN A 195 -14.57 -7.09 5.87
CA GLN A 195 -14.04 -8.39 5.46
C GLN A 195 -15.14 -9.34 4.97
N ALA A 196 -16.28 -9.39 5.68
CA ALA A 196 -17.44 -10.20 5.27
C ALA A 196 -17.96 -9.79 3.88
N GLN A 197 -18.10 -8.47 3.63
CA GLN A 197 -18.51 -7.95 2.33
C GLN A 197 -17.51 -8.27 1.21
N ARG A 198 -16.20 -8.24 1.50
CA ARG A 198 -15.17 -8.64 0.52
C ARG A 198 -15.22 -10.13 0.21
N SER A 199 -15.41 -10.99 1.22
CA SER A 199 -15.56 -12.43 0.99
C SER A 199 -16.82 -12.75 0.18
N GLU A 200 -17.92 -12.03 0.42
CA GLU A 200 -19.15 -12.17 -0.36
C GLU A 200 -18.95 -11.74 -1.82
N GLN A 201 -18.23 -10.63 -2.07
CA GLN A 201 -17.90 -10.19 -3.44
C GLN A 201 -16.98 -11.17 -4.18
N ILE A 202 -16.00 -11.75 -3.47
CA ILE A 202 -15.11 -12.77 -4.04
C ILE A 202 -15.92 -14.04 -4.36
N ALA A 203 -16.78 -14.48 -3.44
CA ALA A 203 -17.66 -15.63 -3.63
C ALA A 203 -18.65 -15.44 -4.79
N ALA A 204 -19.18 -14.22 -4.95
CA ALA A 204 -20.07 -13.86 -6.06
C ALA A 204 -19.35 -13.77 -7.41
N ARG A 205 -18.04 -13.48 -7.42
CA ARG A 205 -17.20 -13.45 -8.62
C ARG A 205 -16.70 -14.84 -9.03
N SER A 206 -16.70 -15.79 -8.10
CA SER A 206 -16.32 -17.19 -8.33
C SER A 206 -17.49 -18.13 -8.68
N ARG A 207 -18.74 -17.63 -8.72
CA ARG A 207 -19.91 -18.35 -9.22
C ARG A 207 -20.25 -17.86 -10.61
#